data_AF-A0A075FU81-F1
#
_entry.id   AF-A0A075FU81-F1
#
_cell.length_a   1.000
_cell.length_b   1.000
_cell.length_c   1.000
_cell.angle_alpha   90.00
_cell.angle_beta   90.00
_cell.angle_gamma   90.00
#
_symmetry.space_group_name_H-M   'P 1'
#
loop_
_entity.id
_entity.type
_entity.pdbx_description
1 polymer ?
#
loop_
_entity_poly.entity_id
_entity_poly.type
_entity_poly.pdbx_seq_one_letter_code
_entity_poly.pdbx_strand_id
1 'polypeptide(L)'
;MSAPEAKISYDMNVKSLNNSKIIPLYQLFLKWAISSKADGIIVGATFPRIISKCKKISDKKLSIYSPGIGTQGGKIKEAISNGSDFLIVGRTILNSKNPANAAKQLHLSCV
;
A
#
# COMPACT_ATOMS: atom_id res chain seq x y z
N MET A 1 -4.98 -2.48 2.52
CA MET A 1 -5.50 -1.65 3.64
C MET A 1 -4.38 -1.28 4.63
N SER A 2 -4.57 -0.24 5.46
CA SER A 2 -3.53 0.32 6.37
C SER A 2 -3.82 0.17 7.87
N ALA A 3 -5.01 -0.28 8.25
CA ALA A 3 -5.40 -0.42 9.64
C ALA A 3 -4.57 -1.51 10.35
N PRO A 4 -4.34 -1.44 11.68
CA PRO A 4 -3.57 -2.44 12.42
C PRO A 4 -4.10 -3.87 12.24
N GLU A 5 -5.42 -4.04 12.17
CA GLU A 5 -6.13 -5.31 12.02
C GLU A 5 -5.80 -6.00 10.67
N ALA A 6 -5.36 -5.22 9.69
CA ALA A 6 -4.93 -5.73 8.38
C ALA A 6 -3.79 -6.74 8.47
N LYS A 7 -2.96 -6.66 9.52
CA LYS A 7 -1.82 -7.55 9.71
C LYS A 7 -2.23 -9.02 9.60
N ILE A 8 -3.37 -9.39 10.20
CA ILE A 8 -3.91 -10.75 10.16
C ILE A 8 -4.15 -11.20 8.71
N SER A 9 -4.72 -10.34 7.87
CA SER A 9 -4.99 -10.67 6.47
C SER A 9 -3.73 -10.78 5.61
N TYR A 10 -2.66 -10.03 5.94
CA TYR A 10 -1.39 -10.12 5.22
C TYR A 10 -0.60 -11.38 5.57
N ASP A 11 -0.73 -11.86 6.81
CA ASP A 11 -0.06 -13.07 7.30
C ASP A 11 -0.91 -14.34 7.10
N MET A 12 -2.20 -14.19 6.75
CA MET A 12 -3.09 -15.31 6.44
C MET A 12 -2.62 -16.04 5.17
N ASN A 13 -2.57 -17.36 5.25
CA ASN A 13 -2.15 -18.22 4.16
C ASN A 13 -3.34 -18.96 3.54
N VAL A 14 -3.28 -19.19 2.24
CA VAL A 14 -4.25 -19.97 1.46
C VAL A 14 -3.55 -20.98 0.57
N LYS A 15 -4.23 -22.07 0.26
CA LYS A 15 -3.76 -23.07 -0.70
C LYS A 15 -4.07 -22.60 -2.11
N SER A 16 -3.03 -22.44 -2.93
CA SER A 16 -3.15 -22.13 -4.35
C SER A 16 -3.82 -23.30 -5.09
N LEU A 17 -4.90 -23.00 -5.83
CA LEU A 17 -5.67 -24.00 -6.58
C LEU A 17 -4.83 -24.72 -7.64
N ASN A 18 -3.86 -24.03 -8.23
CA ASN A 18 -3.17 -24.51 -9.43
C ASN A 18 -1.99 -25.45 -9.12
N ASN A 19 -1.43 -25.42 -7.91
CA ASN A 19 -0.21 -26.18 -7.59
C ASN A 19 -0.12 -26.62 -6.13
N SER A 20 -1.21 -26.53 -5.35
CA SER A 20 -1.25 -26.87 -3.92
C SER A 20 -0.26 -26.11 -3.04
N LYS A 21 0.43 -25.08 -3.56
CA LYS A 21 1.40 -24.28 -2.79
C LYS A 21 0.66 -23.36 -1.82
N ILE A 22 1.15 -23.30 -0.59
CA ILE A 22 0.68 -22.35 0.40
C ILE A 22 1.27 -20.97 0.08
N ILE A 23 0.40 -19.98 -0.10
CA ILE A 23 0.79 -18.59 -0.37
C ILE A 23 0.02 -17.64 0.56
N PRO A 24 0.58 -16.46 0.87
CA PRO A 24 -0.18 -15.42 1.56
C PRO A 24 -1.42 -15.00 0.76
N LEU A 25 -2.55 -14.79 1.43
CA LEU A 25 -3.83 -14.41 0.82
C LEU A 25 -3.71 -13.19 -0.08
N TYR A 26 -2.98 -12.15 0.36
CA TYR A 26 -2.80 -10.95 -0.47
C TYR A 26 -2.07 -11.22 -1.80
N GLN A 27 -1.22 -12.26 -1.87
CA GLN A 27 -0.55 -12.62 -3.13
C GLN A 27 -1.52 -13.28 -4.11
N LEU A 28 -2.55 -13.97 -3.61
CA LEU A 28 -3.62 -14.50 -4.46
C LEU A 28 -4.38 -13.33 -5.11
N PHE A 29 -4.80 -12.34 -4.32
CA PHE A 29 -5.47 -11.14 -4.83
C PHE A 29 -4.57 -10.32 -5.77
N LEU A 30 -3.27 -10.21 -5.48
CA LEU A 30 -2.33 -9.54 -6.36
C LEU A 30 -2.26 -10.22 -7.73
N LYS A 31 -2.21 -11.56 -7.77
CA LYS A 31 -2.24 -12.31 -9.04
C LYS A 31 -3.53 -12.08 -9.81
N TRP A 32 -4.68 -12.05 -9.11
CA TRP A 32 -5.96 -11.75 -9.73
C TRP A 32 -6.01 -10.33 -10.31
N ALA A 33 -5.47 -9.34 -9.61
CA ALA A 33 -5.39 -7.97 -10.11
C ALA A 33 -4.55 -7.90 -11.40
N ILE A 34 -3.40 -8.58 -11.45
CA ILE A 34 -2.55 -8.66 -12.65
C ILE A 34 -3.27 -9.36 -13.80
N SER A 35 -3.88 -10.53 -13.54
CA SER A 35 -4.57 -11.30 -14.60
C SER A 35 -5.80 -10.56 -15.14
N SER A 36 -6.46 -9.79 -14.29
CA SER A 36 -7.63 -8.99 -14.66
C SER A 36 -7.27 -7.64 -15.27
N LYS A 37 -5.97 -7.32 -15.41
CA LYS A 37 -5.48 -6.03 -15.92
C LYS A 37 -6.07 -4.83 -15.18
N ALA A 38 -6.17 -4.92 -13.86
CA ALA A 38 -6.56 -3.77 -13.05
C ALA A 38 -5.54 -2.62 -13.22
N ASP A 39 -5.97 -1.37 -13.06
CA ASP A 39 -5.07 -0.21 -13.16
C ASP A 39 -4.17 -0.05 -11.93
N GLY A 40 -4.61 -0.58 -10.77
CA GLY A 40 -3.85 -0.46 -9.53
C GLY A 40 -4.45 -1.22 -8.35
N ILE A 41 -3.74 -1.12 -7.23
CA ILE A 41 -4.03 -1.82 -5.98
C ILE A 41 -3.84 -0.92 -4.77
N ILE A 42 -4.53 -1.25 -3.67
CA ILE A 42 -4.40 -0.56 -2.38
C ILE A 42 -3.52 -1.36 -1.43
N VAL A 43 -2.38 -0.80 -1.02
CA VAL A 43 -1.47 -1.40 -0.03
C VAL A 43 -1.13 -0.39 1.06
N GLY A 44 -1.36 -0.70 2.32
CA GLY A 44 -1.20 0.27 3.41
C GLY A 44 0.24 0.77 3.57
N ALA A 45 0.42 2.09 3.70
CA ALA A 45 1.70 2.75 3.99
C ALA A 45 2.32 2.31 5.32
N THR A 46 1.51 1.75 6.22
CA THR A 46 1.93 1.16 7.50
C THR A 46 2.59 -0.21 7.35
N PHE A 47 2.58 -0.80 6.15
CA PHE A 47 3.18 -2.12 5.85
C PHE A 47 4.19 -2.03 4.69
N PRO A 48 5.31 -1.28 4.83
CA PRO A 48 6.26 -1.03 3.74
C PRO A 48 6.83 -2.31 3.10
N ARG A 49 7.06 -3.36 3.90
CA ARG A 49 7.50 -4.67 3.38
C ARG A 49 6.50 -5.29 2.40
N ILE A 50 5.20 -5.07 2.61
CA ILE A 50 4.16 -5.58 1.71
C ILE A 50 4.13 -4.75 0.42
N ILE A 51 4.30 -3.43 0.50
CA ILE A 51 4.44 -2.55 -0.68
C ILE A 51 5.60 -3.06 -1.57
N SER A 52 6.77 -3.29 -0.98
CA SER A 52 7.95 -3.79 -1.72
C SER A 52 7.69 -5.14 -2.38
N LYS A 53 7.06 -6.09 -1.67
CA LYS A 53 6.68 -7.39 -2.24
C LYS A 53 5.71 -7.23 -3.40
N CYS A 54 4.68 -6.39 -3.25
CA CYS A 54 3.70 -6.14 -4.31
C CYS A 54 4.34 -5.48 -5.53
N LYS A 55 5.22 -4.49 -5.35
CA LYS A 55 5.93 -3.84 -6.46
C LYS A 55 6.82 -4.82 -7.22
N LYS A 56 7.54 -5.67 -6.48
CA LYS A 56 8.40 -6.73 -7.08
C LYS A 56 7.60 -7.76 -7.86
N ILE A 57 6.45 -8.20 -7.36
CA ILE A 57 5.62 -9.23 -8.03
C ILE A 57 4.84 -8.65 -9.20
N SER A 58 4.34 -7.42 -9.10
CA SER A 58 3.56 -6.77 -10.16
C SER A 58 4.40 -6.34 -11.36
N ASP A 59 5.72 -6.23 -11.21
CA ASP A 59 6.64 -5.88 -12.29
C ASP A 59 6.20 -4.62 -13.05
N LYS A 60 5.86 -3.57 -12.29
CA LYS A 60 5.36 -2.27 -12.77
C LYS A 60 4.02 -2.30 -13.54
N LYS A 61 3.29 -3.43 -13.54
CA LYS A 61 1.98 -3.55 -14.21
C LYS A 61 0.83 -2.89 -13.46
N LEU A 62 1.02 -2.56 -12.19
CA LEU A 62 -0.02 -2.02 -11.30
C LEU A 62 0.50 -0.76 -10.61
N SER A 63 -0.33 0.28 -10.57
CA SER A 63 -0.10 1.43 -9.69
C SER A 63 -0.41 1.06 -8.24
N ILE A 64 0.45 1.44 -7.31
CA ILE A 64 0.25 1.18 -5.87
C ILE A 64 -0.17 2.47 -5.17
N TYR A 65 -1.37 2.45 -4.60
CA TYR A 65 -1.91 3.53 -3.79
C TYR A 65 -1.84 3.17 -2.31
N SER A 66 -1.19 4.02 -1.51
CA SER A 66 -0.89 3.72 -0.12
C SER A 66 -1.58 4.66 0.88
N PRO A 67 -2.69 4.22 1.50
CA PRO A 67 -3.31 4.94 2.61
C PRO A 67 -2.55 4.70 3.91
N GLY A 68 -2.78 5.58 4.90
CA GLY A 68 -2.26 5.43 6.25
C GLY A 68 -1.09 6.34 6.60
N ILE A 69 -0.75 7.29 5.74
CA ILE A 69 0.25 8.32 6.03
C ILE A 69 -0.21 9.21 7.20
N GLY A 70 0.73 9.53 8.09
CA GLY A 70 0.49 10.44 9.21
C GLY A 70 -0.29 9.78 10.35
N THR A 71 -1.60 9.99 10.43
CA THR A 71 -2.41 9.58 11.61
C THR A 71 -2.32 8.08 11.96
N GLN A 72 -2.14 7.20 10.98
CA GLN A 72 -2.00 5.75 11.22
C GLN A 72 -0.53 5.29 11.38
N GLY A 73 0.43 6.23 11.35
CA GLY A 73 1.86 5.95 11.52
C GLY A 73 2.60 5.59 10.24
N GLY A 74 1.95 5.58 9.07
CA GLY A 74 2.62 5.41 7.78
C GLY A 74 3.55 6.58 7.48
N LYS A 75 4.75 6.27 6.99
CA LYS A 75 5.79 7.26 6.67
C LYS A 75 5.95 7.41 5.16
N ILE A 76 6.03 8.66 4.69
CA ILE A 76 6.16 9.03 3.28
C ILE A 76 7.38 8.36 2.64
N LYS A 77 8.57 8.60 3.21
CA LYS A 77 9.84 8.08 2.66
C LYS A 77 9.89 6.56 2.60
N GLU A 78 9.34 5.88 3.60
CA GLU A 78 9.30 4.41 3.61
C GLU A 78 8.32 3.88 2.54
N ALA A 79 7.12 4.46 2.42
CA ALA A 79 6.16 4.03 1.41
C ALA A 79 6.69 4.22 -0.02
N ILE A 80 7.26 5.40 -0.33
CA ILE A 80 7.82 5.72 -1.66
C ILE A 80 9.01 4.82 -1.98
N SER A 81 9.99 4.70 -1.07
CA SER A 81 11.19 3.87 -1.31
C SER A 81 10.87 2.38 -1.46
N ASN A 82 9.74 1.91 -0.92
CA ASN A 82 9.27 0.55 -1.11
C ASN A 82 8.40 0.36 -2.38
N GLY A 83 8.14 1.43 -3.14
CA GLY A 83 7.51 1.35 -4.46
C GLY A 83 6.04 1.77 -4.52
N SER A 84 5.55 2.53 -3.53
CA SER A 84 4.26 3.22 -3.63
C SER A 84 4.34 4.29 -4.71
N ASP A 85 3.35 4.33 -5.61
CA ASP A 85 3.24 5.33 -6.67
C ASP A 85 2.43 6.54 -6.19
N PHE A 86 1.41 6.32 -5.35
CA PHE A 86 0.56 7.38 -4.80
C PHE A 86 0.37 7.21 -3.30
N LEU A 87 0.36 8.33 -2.58
CA LEU A 87 0.06 8.36 -1.14
C LEU A 87 -1.33 8.91 -0.91
N ILE A 88 -2.14 8.22 -0.10
CA ILE A 88 -3.47 8.71 0.29
C ILE A 88 -3.38 9.29 1.70
N VAL A 89 -3.57 10.60 1.80
CA VAL A 89 -3.48 11.36 3.05
C VAL A 89 -4.80 12.08 3.31
N GLY A 90 -5.45 11.75 4.43
CA GLY A 90 -6.75 12.33 4.82
C GLY A 90 -6.62 13.21 6.07
N ARG A 91 -6.91 12.63 7.25
CA ARG A 91 -6.94 13.32 8.56
C ARG A 91 -5.75 14.24 8.83
N THR A 92 -4.54 13.86 8.40
CA THR A 92 -3.35 14.71 8.56
C THR A 92 -3.47 16.07 7.86
N ILE A 93 -4.16 16.15 6.72
CA ILE A 93 -4.46 17.40 6.01
C ILE A 93 -5.74 18.02 6.58
N LEU A 94 -6.83 17.24 6.60
CA LEU A 94 -8.18 17.74 6.89
C LEU A 94 -8.34 18.27 8.32
N ASN A 95 -7.63 17.69 9.30
CA ASN A 95 -7.70 18.12 10.70
C ASN A 95 -6.58 19.09 11.09
N SER A 96 -5.76 19.54 10.14
CA SER A 96 -4.70 20.50 10.42
C SER A 96 -5.27 21.92 10.53
N LYS A 97 -4.61 22.77 11.32
CA LYS A 97 -4.97 24.20 11.42
C LYS A 97 -4.85 24.95 10.08
N ASN A 98 -4.00 24.46 9.18
CA ASN A 98 -3.80 25.02 7.84
C ASN A 98 -3.62 23.88 6.81
N PRO A 99 -4.73 23.39 6.20
CA PRO A 99 -4.71 22.27 5.27
C PRO A 99 -3.80 22.49 4.05
N ALA A 100 -3.76 23.71 3.51
CA ALA A 100 -2.92 24.03 2.36
C ALA A 100 -1.43 23.91 2.69
N ASN A 101 -1.01 24.44 3.85
CA ASN A 101 0.38 24.29 4.31
C ASN A 101 0.70 22.83 4.64
N ALA A 102 -0.21 22.09 5.29
CA ALA A 102 0.00 20.67 5.57
C ALA A 102 0.21 19.86 4.29
N ALA A 103 -0.63 20.06 3.27
CA ALA A 103 -0.47 19.43 1.96
C ALA A 103 0.87 19.80 1.30
N LYS A 104 1.28 21.08 1.36
CA LYS A 104 2.58 21.54 0.84
C LYS A 104 3.76 20.84 1.52
N GLN A 105 3.74 20.74 2.86
CA GLN A 105 4.82 20.09 3.61
C GLN A 105 4.90 18.58 3.31
N LEU A 106 3.76 17.91 3.17
CA LEU A 106 3.71 16.51 2.76
C LEU A 106 4.28 16.31 1.35
N HIS A 107 3.93 17.19 0.41
CA HIS A 107 4.46 17.16 -0.95
C HIS A 107 5.99 17.36 -0.96
N LEU A 108 6.50 18.37 -0.25
CA LEU A 108 7.95 18.61 -0.12
C LEU A 108 8.70 17.42 0.49
N SER A 109 8.03 16.62 1.34
CA SER A 109 8.62 15.41 1.94
C SER A 109 8.67 14.21 0.97
N CYS A 110 8.02 14.31 -0.19
CA CYS A 110 8.05 13.29 -1.24
C CYS A 110 9.23 13.48 -2.23
N VAL A 111 9.82 14.68 -2.25
CA VAL A 111 10.91 15.09 -3.16
C VAL A 111 12.28 14.88 -2.52
#